data_AF-A0A2N4YEX6-F1
#
_entry.id   AF-A0A2N4YEX6-F1
#
_cell.length_a   1.000
_cell.length_b   1.000
_cell.length_c   1.000
_cell.angle_alpha   90.00
_cell.angle_beta   90.00
_cell.angle_gamma   90.00
#
_symmetry.space_group_name_H-M   'P 1'
#
loop_
_entity.id
_entity.type
_entity.pdbx_description
1 polymer ?
#
loop_
_entity_poly.entity_id
_entity_poly.type
_entity_poly.pdbx_seq_one_letter_code
_entity_poly.pdbx_strand_id
1 'polypeptide(L)'
;MNRRETFTAPLALAALAAPSFAGASTESEILRLYAEWKATEAFANSHGITDAEFSEAEARMADLQSRILAMPATTAPELAAKVAMVADYGDINDRSVPSLALWAELRTLVGGVTC
;
A
#
# COMPACT_ATOMS: atom_id res chain seq x y z
N MET A 1 -10.77 51.86 14.58
CA MET A 1 -10.26 50.72 13.77
C MET A 1 -10.16 49.51 14.68
N ASN A 2 -11.09 48.55 14.57
CA ASN A 2 -11.01 47.30 15.30
C ASN A 2 -11.39 46.18 14.32
N ARG A 3 -10.41 45.35 13.93
CA ARG A 3 -10.47 44.33 12.87
C ARG A 3 -11.24 43.08 13.31
N ARG A 4 -12.52 43.23 13.66
CA ARG A 4 -13.40 42.08 13.91
C ARG A 4 -14.63 42.19 13.04
N GLU A 5 -14.38 42.08 11.74
CA GLU A 5 -15.40 41.76 10.76
C GLU A 5 -15.09 40.39 10.16
N THR A 6 -16.07 39.50 10.33
CA THR A 6 -16.56 38.61 9.29
C THR A 6 -15.63 37.50 8.80
N PHE A 7 -15.76 36.33 9.42
CA PHE A 7 -15.68 35.06 8.69
C PHE A 7 -16.76 34.11 9.21
N THR A 8 -18.01 34.43 8.89
CA THR A 8 -19.12 33.47 8.86
C THR A 8 -18.94 32.66 7.58
N ALA A 9 -18.16 31.59 7.63
CA ALA A 9 -18.11 30.60 6.55
C ALA A 9 -19.24 29.59 6.77
N PRO A 10 -20.16 29.38 5.81
CA PRO A 10 -21.16 28.33 5.91
C PRO A 10 -20.45 26.98 5.77
N LEU A 11 -20.39 26.20 6.85
CA LEU A 11 -20.16 24.77 6.80
C LEU A 11 -21.40 24.10 6.21
N ALA A 12 -21.64 24.34 4.93
CA ALA A 12 -22.68 23.70 4.14
C ALA A 12 -22.00 22.94 3.01
N LEU A 13 -22.28 21.63 2.98
CA LEU A 13 -21.92 20.65 1.94
C LEU A 13 -20.46 20.15 1.91
N ALA A 14 -20.16 19.20 2.79
CA ALA A 14 -19.26 18.08 2.44
C ALA A 14 -19.62 16.79 3.21
N ALA A 15 -20.90 16.61 3.59
CA ALA A 15 -21.41 15.38 4.21
C ALA A 15 -22.24 14.55 3.21
N LEU A 16 -21.91 14.62 1.92
CA LEU A 16 -22.49 13.75 0.90
C LEU A 16 -21.37 12.92 0.28
N ALA A 17 -21.56 11.60 0.38
CA ALA A 17 -20.70 10.52 -0.10
C ALA A 17 -19.46 10.23 0.76
N ALA A 18 -19.69 9.81 2.01
CA ALA A 18 -18.93 8.66 2.47
C ALA A 18 -19.42 7.47 1.63
N PRO A 19 -18.62 6.86 0.74
CA PRO A 19 -19.01 5.61 0.12
C PRO A 19 -19.27 4.62 1.26
N SER A 20 -20.54 4.21 1.36
CA SER A 20 -20.93 3.09 2.18
C SER A 20 -20.20 1.87 1.64
N PHE A 21 -19.09 1.48 2.25
CA PHE A 21 -18.45 0.19 2.03
C PHE A 21 -19.28 -0.91 2.70
N ALA A 22 -20.57 -0.96 2.39
CA ALA A 22 -21.46 -2.07 2.68
C ALA A 22 -21.48 -3.00 1.46
N GLY A 23 -20.29 -3.49 1.08
CA GLY A 23 -20.13 -4.63 0.20
C GLY A 23 -19.41 -5.69 1.00
N ALA A 24 -19.99 -6.89 1.08
CA ALA A 24 -19.37 -8.05 1.73
C ALA A 24 -17.87 -8.09 1.39
N SER A 25 -17.02 -8.17 2.42
CA SER A 25 -15.57 -8.13 2.29
C SER A 25 -15.11 -9.39 1.55
N THR A 26 -15.13 -9.35 0.23
CA THR A 26 -14.24 -10.19 -0.56
C THR A 26 -12.84 -9.81 -0.11
N GLU A 27 -12.18 -10.72 0.60
CA GLU A 27 -10.82 -10.51 1.08
C GLU A 27 -9.96 -10.04 -0.10
N SER A 28 -9.29 -8.89 0.06
CA SER A 28 -8.43 -8.36 -0.99
C SER A 28 -7.30 -9.34 -1.25
N GLU A 29 -7.15 -9.77 -2.49
CA GLU A 29 -6.07 -10.66 -2.91
C GLU A 29 -4.68 -10.03 -2.63
N ILE A 30 -4.55 -8.70 -2.73
CA ILE A 30 -3.32 -7.98 -2.35
C ILE A 30 -3.02 -8.18 -0.86
N LEU A 31 -4.03 -8.00 0.00
CA LEU A 31 -3.84 -8.12 1.46
C LEU A 31 -3.56 -9.58 1.86
N ARG A 32 -4.22 -10.54 1.21
CA ARG A 32 -3.98 -11.98 1.42
C ARG A 32 -2.56 -12.37 1.06
N LEU A 33 -2.09 -11.95 -0.12
CA LEU A 33 -0.72 -12.21 -0.57
C LEU A 33 0.32 -11.47 0.26
N TYR A 34 0.02 -10.25 0.72
CA TYR A 34 0.90 -9.52 1.63
C TYR A 34 1.07 -10.24 2.97
N ALA A 35 0.00 -10.81 3.53
CA ALA A 35 0.08 -11.61 4.74
C ALA A 35 0.96 -12.86 4.54
N GLU A 36 0.83 -13.51 3.38
CA GLU A 36 1.68 -14.66 2.99
C GLU A 36 3.15 -14.25 2.84
N TRP A 37 3.41 -13.08 2.26
CA TRP A 37 4.74 -12.52 2.14
C TRP A 37 5.37 -12.26 3.51
N LYS A 38 4.65 -11.62 4.45
CA LYS A 38 5.14 -11.42 5.84
C LYS A 38 5.40 -12.74 6.56
N ALA A 39 4.58 -13.76 6.34
CA ALA A 39 4.82 -15.08 6.93
C ALA A 39 6.09 -15.73 6.36
N THR A 40 6.33 -15.60 5.06
CA THR A 40 7.54 -16.11 4.39
C THR A 40 8.78 -15.38 4.88
N GLU A 41 8.71 -14.05 5.00
CA GLU A 41 9.78 -13.22 5.55
C GLU A 41 10.09 -13.57 7.01
N ALA A 42 9.06 -13.80 7.83
CA ALA A 42 9.24 -14.24 9.21
C ALA A 42 9.93 -15.61 9.30
N PHE A 43 9.61 -16.52 8.37
CA PHE A 43 10.31 -17.81 8.24
C PHE A 43 11.76 -17.62 7.82
N ALA A 44 12.04 -16.78 6.82
CA ALA A 44 13.40 -16.49 6.35
C ALA A 44 14.29 -15.87 7.45
N ASN A 45 13.68 -15.13 8.39
CA ASN A 45 14.37 -14.56 9.54
C ASN A 45 14.41 -15.48 10.78
N SER A 46 13.89 -16.70 10.68
CA SER A 46 13.86 -17.64 11.79
C SER A 46 15.23 -18.30 12.03
N HIS A 47 15.50 -18.65 13.28
CA HIS A 47 16.75 -19.33 13.63
C HIS A 47 16.72 -20.79 13.18
N GLY A 48 17.85 -21.28 12.67
CA GLY A 48 18.05 -22.71 12.40
C GLY A 48 17.57 -23.19 11.03
N ILE A 49 17.17 -22.27 10.14
CA ILE A 49 16.95 -22.61 8.73
C ILE A 49 18.29 -22.84 8.02
N THR A 50 18.24 -23.65 6.98
CA THR A 50 19.36 -23.92 6.07
C THR A 50 19.46 -22.86 4.98
N ASP A 51 20.63 -22.76 4.33
CA ASP A 51 20.84 -21.89 3.17
C ASP A 51 19.86 -22.19 2.02
N ALA A 52 19.49 -23.48 1.86
CA ALA A 52 18.52 -23.91 0.86
C ALA A 52 17.11 -23.39 1.17
N GLU A 53 16.66 -23.53 2.42
CA GLU A 53 15.37 -23.00 2.87
C GLU A 53 15.32 -21.47 2.78
N PHE A 54 16.42 -20.79 3.11
CA PHE A 54 16.54 -19.35 2.95
C PHE A 54 16.41 -18.94 1.46
N SER A 55 17.14 -19.62 0.57
CA SER A 55 17.07 -19.36 -0.88
C SER A 55 15.67 -19.60 -1.46
N GLU A 56 14.98 -20.65 -1.00
CA GLU A 56 13.59 -20.93 -1.38
C GLU A 56 12.63 -19.84 -0.86
N ALA A 57 12.83 -19.38 0.37
CA ALA A 57 12.04 -18.28 0.94
C ALA A 57 12.26 -16.97 0.20
N GLU A 58 13.50 -16.63 -0.19
CA GLU A 58 13.82 -15.47 -1.03
C GLU A 58 13.11 -15.55 -2.39
N ALA A 59 13.20 -16.69 -3.07
CA ALA A 59 12.51 -16.89 -4.34
C ALA A 59 10.99 -16.77 -4.19
N ARG A 60 10.42 -17.27 -3.09
CA ARG A 60 8.99 -17.15 -2.78
C ARG A 60 8.58 -15.71 -2.52
N MET A 61 9.38 -14.96 -1.74
CA MET A 61 9.14 -13.54 -1.48
C MET A 61 9.17 -12.73 -2.77
N ALA A 62 10.12 -13.00 -3.68
CA ALA A 62 10.21 -12.34 -4.97
C ALA A 62 8.99 -12.60 -5.87
N ASP A 63 8.49 -13.85 -5.93
CA ASP A 63 7.25 -14.19 -6.65
C ASP A 63 6.03 -13.43 -6.08
N LEU A 64 5.86 -13.48 -4.76
CA LEU A 64 4.77 -12.80 -4.07
C LEU A 64 4.82 -11.29 -4.30
N GLN A 65 6.00 -10.67 -4.16
CA GLN A 65 6.20 -9.24 -4.41
C GLN A 65 5.83 -8.87 -5.85
N SER A 66 6.28 -9.65 -6.84
CA SER A 66 5.94 -9.44 -8.25
C SER A 66 4.43 -9.44 -8.48
N ARG A 67 3.74 -10.45 -7.94
CA ARG A 67 2.27 -10.58 -8.05
C ARG A 67 1.53 -9.43 -7.37
N ILE A 68 1.96 -9.05 -6.17
CA ILE A 68 1.37 -7.93 -5.41
C ILE A 68 1.51 -6.62 -6.21
N LEU A 69 2.69 -6.35 -6.75
CA LEU A 69 2.95 -5.11 -7.49
C LEU A 69 2.23 -5.06 -8.86
N ALA A 70 1.94 -6.22 -9.47
CA ALA A 70 1.22 -6.30 -10.74
C ALA A 70 -0.29 -6.01 -10.63
N MET A 71 -0.90 -6.20 -9.45
CA MET A 71 -2.33 -5.94 -9.25
C MET A 71 -2.55 -4.48 -8.89
N PRO A 72 -3.50 -3.76 -9.50
CA PRO A 72 -3.77 -2.36 -9.11
C PRO A 72 -4.37 -2.28 -7.70
N ALA A 73 -3.85 -1.39 -6.85
CA ALA A 73 -4.50 -1.09 -5.58
C ALA A 73 -5.72 -0.19 -5.82
N THR A 74 -6.87 -0.56 -5.24
CA THR A 74 -8.14 0.18 -5.34
C THR A 74 -8.53 0.82 -4.01
N THR A 75 -7.89 0.40 -2.92
CA THR A 75 -8.14 0.89 -1.56
C THR A 75 -6.84 1.34 -0.89
N ALA A 76 -6.96 2.21 0.12
CA ALA A 76 -5.81 2.68 0.89
C ALA A 76 -5.04 1.55 1.61
N PRO A 77 -5.69 0.52 2.21
CA PRO A 77 -4.96 -0.61 2.81
C PRO A 77 -4.12 -1.41 1.81
N GLU A 78 -4.62 -1.65 0.61
CA GLU A 78 -3.87 -2.35 -0.45
C GLU A 78 -2.62 -1.58 -0.85
N LEU A 79 -2.76 -0.27 -1.03
CA LEU A 79 -1.62 0.60 -1.32
C LEU A 79 -0.62 0.62 -0.17
N ALA A 80 -1.10 0.71 1.08
CA ALA A 80 -0.24 0.70 2.25
C ALA A 80 0.55 -0.61 2.36
N ALA A 81 -0.07 -1.76 2.07
CA ALA A 81 0.60 -3.06 2.03
C ALA A 81 1.75 -3.09 1.00
N LYS A 82 1.51 -2.60 -0.22
CA LYS A 82 2.55 -2.49 -1.25
C LYS A 82 3.70 -1.58 -0.83
N VAL A 83 3.39 -0.42 -0.26
CA VAL A 83 4.41 0.54 0.21
C VAL A 83 5.24 -0.07 1.33
N ALA A 84 4.61 -0.69 2.33
CA ALA A 84 5.31 -1.34 3.44
C ALA A 84 6.25 -2.44 2.95
N MET A 85 5.79 -3.28 2.02
CA MET A 85 6.59 -4.35 1.41
C MET A 85 7.84 -3.82 0.71
N VAL A 86 7.71 -2.77 -0.12
CA VAL A 86 8.85 -2.19 -0.86
C VAL A 86 9.80 -1.42 0.07
N ALA A 87 9.28 -0.83 1.15
CA ALA A 87 10.08 -0.10 2.12
C ALA A 87 10.95 -1.02 3.00
N ASP A 88 10.49 -2.25 3.29
CA ASP A 88 11.19 -3.21 4.17
C ASP A 88 12.62 -3.51 3.66
N TYR A 89 12.80 -3.60 2.35
CA TYR A 89 14.10 -3.90 1.71
C TYR A 89 14.86 -2.65 1.24
N GLY A 90 14.35 -1.44 1.52
CA GLY A 90 14.97 -0.19 1.03
C GLY A 90 14.82 0.04 -0.48
N ASP A 91 14.04 -0.79 -1.17
CA ASP A 91 13.83 -0.77 -2.62
C ASP A 91 13.01 0.42 -3.13
N ILE A 92 12.54 1.29 -2.23
CA ILE A 92 11.74 2.46 -2.59
C ILE A 92 12.49 3.46 -3.48
N ASN A 93 13.83 3.40 -3.49
CA ASN A 93 14.70 4.22 -4.34
C ASN A 93 15.23 3.47 -5.57
N ASP A 94 14.99 2.16 -5.67
CA ASP A 94 15.39 1.41 -6.84
C ASP A 94 14.44 1.74 -8.01
N ARG A 95 15.04 2.34 -9.05
CA ARG A 95 14.36 2.71 -10.30
C ARG A 95 14.13 1.52 -11.23
N SER A 96 14.69 0.35 -10.91
CA SER A 96 14.49 -0.90 -11.63
C SER A 96 13.24 -1.66 -11.18
N VAL A 97 12.74 -1.37 -9.98
CA VAL A 97 11.52 -1.94 -9.40
C VAL A 97 10.28 -1.26 -10.03
N PRO A 98 9.10 -1.90 -10.04
CA PRO A 98 7.81 -1.25 -10.37
C PRO A 98 7.41 -0.08 -9.46
N SER A 99 8.36 0.52 -8.72
CA SER A 99 8.19 1.67 -7.84
C SER A 99 7.55 2.85 -8.57
N LEU A 100 7.82 3.06 -9.87
CA LEU A 100 7.14 4.07 -10.69
C LEU A 100 5.62 3.87 -10.79
N ALA A 101 5.16 2.63 -10.94
CA ALA A 101 3.72 2.32 -10.97
C ALA A 101 3.09 2.52 -9.59
N LEU A 102 3.82 2.15 -8.53
CA LEU A 102 3.38 2.39 -7.15
C LEU A 102 3.23 3.90 -6.86
N TRP A 103 4.15 4.74 -7.35
CA TRP A 103 4.04 6.20 -7.23
C TRP A 103 2.88 6.79 -8.06
N ALA A 104 2.47 6.14 -9.15
CA ALA A 104 1.29 6.54 -9.91
C ALA A 104 -0.01 6.19 -9.16
N GLU A 105 -0.08 5.00 -8.58
CA GLU A 105 -1.20 4.60 -7.71
C GLU A 105 -1.30 5.50 -6.47
N LEU A 106 -0.16 5.79 -5.82
CA LEU A 106 -0.10 6.66 -4.65
C LEU A 106 -0.57 8.08 -4.96
N ARG A 107 -0.20 8.64 -6.11
CA ARG A 107 -0.71 9.94 -6.58
C ARG A 107 -2.21 9.92 -6.86
N THR A 108 -2.73 8.80 -7.37
CA THR A 108 -4.16 8.65 -7.68
C THR A 108 -4.99 8.57 -6.41
N LEU A 109 -4.52 7.84 -5.39
CA LEU A 109 -5.24 7.59 -4.14
C LEU A 109 -5.09 8.72 -3.10
N VAL A 110 -3.94 9.40 -3.04
CA VAL A 110 -3.68 10.47 -2.04
C VAL A 110 -4.15 11.85 -2.53
N GLY A 111 -4.44 11.98 -3.83
CA GLY A 111 -5.10 13.15 -4.39
C GLY A 111 -4.26 13.82 -5.47
N GLY A 112 -4.89 14.04 -6.61
CA GLY A 112 -4.41 14.93 -7.65
C GLY A 112 -4.10 16.32 -7.11
N VAL A 113 -2.86 16.54 -6.69
CA VAL A 113 -2.27 17.88 -6.63
C VAL A 113 -1.90 18.23 -8.07
N THR A 114 -2.88 18.72 -8.82
CA THR A 114 -2.59 19.60 -9.95
C THR A 114 -1.94 20.84 -9.38
N CYS A 115 -0.64 21.01 -9.66
CA CYS A 115 0.01 22.31 -9.58
C CYS A 115 -0.61 23.28 -10.60
#